data_AF-A0A7C3P5F7-F1
#
_entry.id   AF-A0A7C3P5F7-F1
#
_cell.length_a   1.000
_cell.length_b   1.000
_cell.length_c   1.000
_cell.angle_alpha   90.00
_cell.angle_beta   90.00
_cell.angle_gamma   90.00
#
_symmetry.space_group_name_H-M   'P 1'
#
loop_
_entity.id
_entity.type
_entity.pdbx_description
1 polymer ?
#
loop_
_entity_poly.entity_id
_entity_poly.type
_entity_poly.pdbx_seq_one_letter_code
_entity_poly.pdbx_strand_id
1 'polypeptide(L)'
;MLLCTGGKGYTITWPRAAGTTPWADGKGDLVQRQDYGPGGIVSAAPGDAGWFHGHFGASKEPLRVVAFLGGYPRRVKGVPGVDWRGLNLDVKEGGDTIEYRDEDPYIRKMFREQLAKEGADFNMPDEVYR
;
A
#
# COMPACT_ATOMS: atom_id res chain seq x y z
N MET A 1 1.75 -11.27 -4.66
CA MET A 1 3.23 -11.13 -4.73
C MET A 1 3.60 -10.26 -5.91
N LEU A 2 4.63 -9.42 -5.79
CA LEU A 2 5.13 -8.57 -6.85
C LEU A 2 6.56 -8.97 -7.21
N LEU A 3 6.84 -9.10 -8.50
CA LEU A 3 8.19 -9.16 -9.06
C LEU A 3 8.52 -7.80 -9.67
N CYS A 4 9.60 -7.17 -9.22
CA CYS A 4 10.06 -5.90 -9.78
C CYS A 4 10.91 -6.13 -11.03
N THR A 5 10.50 -5.53 -12.15
CA THR A 5 11.16 -5.64 -13.45
C THR A 5 11.93 -4.37 -13.84
N GLY A 6 11.72 -3.25 -13.13
CA GLY A 6 12.44 -2.00 -13.37
C GLY A 6 12.16 -0.94 -12.31
N GLY A 7 13.07 0.03 -12.17
CA GLY A 7 13.07 0.99 -11.06
C GLY A 7 13.32 0.34 -9.71
N LYS A 8 13.11 1.08 -8.63
CA LYS A 8 13.13 0.57 -7.25
C LYS A 8 12.10 1.27 -6.39
N GLY A 9 11.78 0.66 -5.27
CA GLY A 9 10.76 1.14 -4.37
C GLY A 9 10.70 0.33 -3.10
N TYR A 10 9.60 0.50 -2.38
CA TYR A 10 9.33 -0.27 -1.19
C TYR A 10 7.83 -0.51 -1.02
N THR A 11 7.53 -1.51 -0.23
CA THR A 11 6.18 -1.77 0.27
C THR A 11 6.17 -1.51 1.76
N ILE A 12 5.07 -0.95 2.25
CA ILE A 12 4.75 -0.95 3.67
C ILE A 12 3.48 -1.76 3.88
N THR A 13 3.40 -2.51 4.98
CA THR A 13 2.25 -3.36 5.29
C THR A 13 2.09 -3.51 6.79
N TRP A 14 0.83 -3.59 7.26
CA TRP A 14 0.52 -3.73 8.68
C TRP A 14 -0.86 -4.36 8.94
N PRO A 15 -1.08 -4.94 10.13
CA PRO A 15 -2.38 -5.48 10.51
C PRO A 15 -3.46 -4.39 10.62
N ARG A 16 -4.70 -4.68 10.22
CA ARG A 16 -5.83 -3.74 10.38
C ARG A 16 -6.04 -3.23 11.80
N ALA A 17 -5.74 -4.05 12.79
CA ALA A 17 -5.86 -3.69 14.21
C ALA A 17 -4.95 -2.51 14.61
N ALA A 18 -3.93 -2.19 13.81
CA ALA A 18 -3.09 -1.02 14.02
C ALA A 18 -3.75 0.29 13.55
N GLY A 19 -4.89 0.24 12.86
CA GLY A 19 -5.62 1.41 12.37
C GLY A 19 -5.10 1.94 11.03
N THR A 20 -5.66 3.07 10.57
CA THR A 20 -5.22 3.75 9.34
C THR A 20 -4.01 4.66 9.58
N THR A 21 -3.76 5.02 10.85
CA THR A 21 -2.73 5.94 11.32
C THR A 21 -1.74 5.29 12.31
N PRO A 22 -1.08 4.18 11.95
CA PRO A 22 -0.30 3.38 12.90
C PRO A 22 0.86 4.15 13.55
N TRP A 23 1.54 5.06 12.87
CA TRP A 23 2.62 5.85 13.48
C TRP A 23 2.07 6.92 14.41
N ALA A 24 1.02 7.64 14.01
CA ALA A 24 0.37 8.63 14.87
C ALA A 24 -0.22 8.00 16.13
N ASP A 25 -0.72 6.77 16.03
CA ASP A 25 -1.31 6.00 17.13
C ASP A 25 -0.26 5.24 17.98
N GLY A 26 1.04 5.45 17.74
CA GLY A 26 2.11 4.83 18.51
C GLY A 26 2.31 3.33 18.24
N LYS A 27 1.78 2.82 17.14
CA LYS A 27 1.85 1.42 16.66
C LYS A 27 2.72 1.26 15.41
N GLY A 28 3.62 2.22 15.16
CA GLY A 28 4.48 2.22 13.98
C GLY A 28 5.44 1.04 13.91
N ASP A 29 5.71 0.40 15.05
CA ASP A 29 6.49 -0.84 15.18
C ASP A 29 5.80 -2.06 14.55
N LEU A 30 4.47 -2.02 14.40
CA LEU A 30 3.70 -3.06 13.69
C LEU A 30 3.79 -2.92 12.16
N VAL A 31 4.33 -1.81 11.66
CA VAL A 31 4.48 -1.58 10.22
C VAL A 31 5.76 -2.22 9.70
N GLN A 32 5.60 -3.10 8.73
CA GLN A 32 6.70 -3.76 8.06
C GLN A 32 7.00 -3.06 6.74
N ARG A 33 8.25 -2.61 6.57
CA ARG A 33 8.77 -2.10 5.29
C ARG A 33 9.64 -3.16 4.62
N GLN A 34 9.46 -3.36 3.31
CA GLN A 34 10.39 -4.11 2.48
C GLN A 34 10.77 -3.29 1.24
N ASP A 35 12.05 -2.99 1.10
CA ASP A 35 12.62 -2.35 -0.08
C ASP A 35 12.93 -3.39 -1.16
N TYR A 36 12.73 -3.03 -2.44
CA TYR A 36 12.97 -3.91 -3.58
C TYR A 36 13.39 -3.14 -4.82
N GLY A 37 14.23 -3.77 -5.63
CA GLY A 37 14.67 -3.30 -6.94
C GLY A 37 14.51 -4.41 -8.00
N PRO A 38 15.08 -4.24 -9.20
CA PRO A 38 14.91 -5.20 -10.29
C PRO A 38 15.36 -6.61 -9.90
N GLY A 39 14.53 -7.62 -10.21
CA GLY A 39 14.71 -9.01 -9.78
C GLY A 39 14.23 -9.31 -8.36
N GLY A 40 13.93 -8.28 -7.56
CA GLY A 40 13.35 -8.42 -6.23
C GLY A 40 11.91 -8.90 -6.27
N ILE A 41 11.58 -9.80 -5.34
CA ILE A 41 10.24 -10.35 -5.16
C ILE A 41 9.77 -10.00 -3.76
N VAL A 42 8.57 -9.40 -3.65
CA VAL A 42 7.97 -9.06 -2.36
C VAL A 42 6.55 -9.58 -2.25
N SER A 43 6.14 -10.00 -1.05
CA SER A 43 4.72 -10.19 -0.77
C SER A 43 4.04 -8.83 -0.69
N ALA A 44 2.83 -8.71 -1.26
CA ALA A 44 2.06 -7.47 -1.15
C ALA A 44 1.49 -7.31 0.28
N ALA A 45 1.01 -8.41 0.84
CA ALA A 45 0.61 -8.55 2.23
C ALA A 45 1.19 -9.88 2.74
N PRO A 46 2.33 -9.89 3.46
CA PRO A 46 2.93 -11.10 4.01
C PRO A 46 2.12 -11.68 5.18
N GLY A 47 1.25 -10.88 5.80
CA GLY A 47 0.31 -11.32 6.83
C GLY A 47 -0.99 -11.88 6.26
N ASP A 48 -2.11 -11.58 6.92
CA ASP A 48 -3.44 -12.01 6.49
C ASP A 48 -3.94 -11.18 5.28
N ALA A 49 -4.88 -11.72 4.51
CA ALA A 49 -5.47 -11.10 3.32
C ALA A 49 -6.09 -9.71 3.60
N GLY A 50 -6.44 -9.43 4.86
CA GLY A 50 -6.98 -8.14 5.27
C GLY A 50 -5.93 -7.05 5.57
N TRP A 51 -4.63 -7.36 5.61
CA TRP A 51 -3.62 -6.36 6.00
C TRP A 51 -3.59 -5.17 5.05
N PHE A 52 -3.45 -3.97 5.63
CA PHE A 52 -3.19 -2.78 4.85
C PHE A 52 -1.81 -2.90 4.20
N HIS A 53 -1.71 -2.44 2.97
CA HIS A 53 -0.45 -2.41 2.24
C HIS A 53 -0.44 -1.32 1.18
N GLY A 54 0.74 -0.76 0.91
CA GLY A 54 0.94 0.24 -0.14
C GLY A 54 2.29 0.04 -0.83
N HIS A 55 2.33 0.31 -2.13
CA HIS A 55 3.51 0.16 -2.99
C HIS A 55 4.00 1.52 -3.45
N PHE A 56 5.26 1.83 -3.19
CA PHE A 56 5.85 3.14 -3.41
C PHE A 56 7.04 3.03 -4.35
N GLY A 57 6.91 3.59 -5.56
CA GLY A 57 8.02 3.75 -6.48
C GLY A 57 8.92 4.89 -6.04
N ALA A 58 10.15 4.59 -5.65
CA ALA A 58 11.04 5.54 -4.98
C ALA A 58 12.40 5.59 -5.67
N SER A 59 12.40 5.94 -6.95
CA SER A 59 13.60 6.18 -7.77
C SER A 59 13.30 7.14 -8.91
N LYS A 60 14.36 7.60 -9.60
CA LYS A 60 14.24 8.37 -10.84
C LYS A 60 13.60 7.57 -11.96
N GLU A 61 13.90 6.28 -12.02
CA GLU A 61 13.31 5.36 -12.97
C GLU A 61 11.92 4.92 -12.50
N PRO A 62 10.91 4.86 -13.39
CA PRO A 62 9.58 4.39 -13.03
C PRO A 62 9.60 2.97 -12.48
N LEU A 63 8.90 2.75 -11.37
CA LEU A 63 8.70 1.43 -10.80
C LEU A 63 7.85 0.57 -11.75
N ARG A 64 8.34 -0.61 -12.10
CA ARG A 64 7.64 -1.60 -12.93
C ARG A 64 7.56 -2.91 -12.18
N VAL A 65 6.35 -3.45 -12.04
CA VAL A 65 6.08 -4.69 -11.31
C VAL A 65 5.16 -5.61 -12.10
N VAL A 66 5.40 -6.92 -11.97
CA VAL A 66 4.47 -7.98 -12.38
C VAL A 66 3.80 -8.51 -11.11
N ALA A 67 2.48 -8.41 -11.04
CA ALA A 67 1.71 -8.90 -9.92
C ALA A 67 1.26 -10.34 -10.15
N PHE A 68 1.75 -11.25 -9.30
CA PHE A 68 1.20 -12.59 -9.16
C PHE A 68 0.14 -12.57 -8.06
N LEU A 69 -1.12 -12.57 -8.48
CA LEU A 69 -2.27 -12.64 -7.58
C LEU A 69 -2.46 -14.10 -7.18
N GLY A 70 -2.20 -14.42 -5.90
CA GLY A 70 -2.58 -15.71 -5.34
C GLY A 70 -4.08 -15.87 -5.52
N GLY A 71 -4.52 -17.02 -6.06
CA GLY A 71 -5.88 -17.23 -6.57
C GLY A 71 -6.93 -16.49 -5.75
N TYR A 72 -7.63 -15.56 -6.42
CA TYR A 72 -8.70 -14.76 -5.81
C TYR A 72 -9.56 -15.65 -4.91
N PRO A 73 -9.73 -15.38 -3.60
CA PRO A 73 -10.94 -15.81 -2.96
C PRO A 73 -12.04 -15.10 -3.73
N ARG A 74 -12.74 -15.86 -4.56
CA ARG A 74 -13.89 -15.37 -5.29
C ARG A 74 -14.94 -15.02 -4.24
N ARG A 75 -14.87 -13.82 -3.67
CA ARG A 75 -16.09 -13.04 -3.52
C ARG A 75 -16.62 -13.02 -4.97
N VAL A 76 -17.62 -13.85 -5.27
CA VAL A 76 -18.26 -13.83 -6.59
C VAL A 76 -19.35 -12.78 -6.44
N LYS A 77 -19.38 -11.78 -7.31
CA LYS A 77 -20.53 -10.87 -7.36
C LYS A 77 -21.79 -11.71 -7.54
N GLY A 78 -22.75 -11.60 -6.62
CA GLY A 78 -24.03 -12.31 -6.69
C GLY A 78 -24.15 -13.59 -5.84
N VAL A 79 -23.22 -13.88 -4.92
CA VAL A 79 -23.48 -14.91 -3.89
C VAL A 79 -24.62 -14.42 -2.98
N PRO A 80 -25.72 -15.19 -2.83
CA PRO A 80 -26.82 -14.80 -1.95
C PRO A 80 -26.33 -14.56 -0.52
N GLY A 81 -26.70 -13.41 0.06
CA GLY A 81 -26.26 -13.00 1.40
C GLY A 81 -24.86 -12.37 1.47
N VAL A 82 -24.15 -12.24 0.35
CA VAL A 82 -22.86 -11.53 0.27
C VAL A 82 -23.06 -10.21 -0.46
N ASP A 83 -22.92 -9.11 0.29
CA ASP A 83 -22.90 -7.78 -0.28
C ASP A 83 -21.58 -7.57 -1.04
N TRP A 84 -21.65 -7.43 -2.37
CA TRP A 84 -20.48 -7.21 -3.20
C TRP A 84 -20.09 -5.74 -3.14
N ARG A 85 -19.08 -5.44 -2.32
CA ARG A 85 -18.46 -4.11 -2.23
C ARG A 85 -17.19 -4.08 -3.07
N GLY A 86 -16.93 -2.95 -3.73
CA GLY A 86 -15.73 -2.78 -4.54
C GLY A 86 -14.47 -3.00 -3.69
N LEU A 87 -13.46 -3.65 -4.26
CA LEU A 87 -12.19 -3.93 -3.57
C LEU A 87 -11.44 -2.65 -3.17
N ASN A 88 -11.74 -1.54 -3.86
CA ASN A 88 -11.11 -0.24 -3.64
C ASN A 88 -12.03 0.76 -2.93
N LEU A 89 -13.07 0.28 -2.25
CA LEU A 89 -14.00 1.14 -1.52
C LEU A 89 -13.32 1.66 -0.23
N ASP A 90 -13.62 2.90 0.16
CA ASP A 90 -13.15 3.52 1.40
C ASP A 90 -13.54 2.65 2.61
N VAL A 91 -12.61 2.48 3.56
CA VAL A 91 -12.85 1.83 4.86
C VAL A 91 -14.05 2.43 5.62
N LYS A 92 -14.29 3.74 5.50
CA LYS A 92 -15.43 4.42 6.12
C LYS A 92 -16.77 4.07 5.49
N GLU A 93 -16.76 3.62 4.24
CA GLU A 93 -17.93 3.13 3.51
C GLU A 93 -18.08 1.60 3.61
N GLY A 94 -17.32 0.97 4.52
CA GLY A 94 -17.31 -0.48 4.72
C GLY A 94 -16.50 -1.24 3.66
N GLY A 95 -15.56 -0.55 3.01
CA GLY A 95 -14.56 -1.10 2.11
C GLY A 95 -13.23 -1.45 2.80
N ASP A 96 -12.17 -1.52 1.99
CA ASP A 96 -10.87 -2.08 2.37
C ASP A 96 -9.69 -1.13 2.06
N THR A 97 -9.95 0.06 1.52
CA THR A 97 -8.95 1.06 1.13
C THR A 97 -8.90 2.25 2.08
N ILE A 98 -7.69 2.67 2.43
CA ILE A 98 -7.45 3.92 3.15
C ILE A 98 -7.36 5.05 2.12
N GLU A 99 -8.24 6.05 2.23
CA GLU A 99 -8.16 7.26 1.42
C GLU A 99 -6.99 8.15 1.85
N TYR A 100 -6.41 8.93 0.93
CA TYR A 100 -5.24 9.78 1.23
C TYR A 100 -5.46 10.76 2.40
N ARG A 101 -6.68 11.31 2.55
CA ARG A 101 -7.05 12.19 3.69
C ARG A 101 -7.00 11.49 5.06
N ASP A 102 -7.06 10.16 5.06
CA ASP A 102 -7.14 9.30 6.25
C ASP A 102 -5.87 8.46 6.46
N GLU A 103 -4.88 8.58 5.57
CA GLU A 103 -3.58 7.91 5.69
C GLU A 103 -2.75 8.53 6.81
N ASP A 104 -1.88 7.73 7.42
CA ASP A 104 -0.90 8.26 8.38
C ASP A 104 -0.03 9.34 7.72
N PRO A 105 0.03 10.57 8.28
CA PRO A 105 0.86 11.66 7.73
C PRO A 105 2.35 11.27 7.57
N TYR A 106 2.82 10.31 8.36
CA TYR A 106 4.18 9.80 8.26
C TYR A 106 4.46 9.06 6.95
N ILE A 107 3.46 8.47 6.30
CA ILE A 107 3.60 7.80 4.99
C ILE A 107 4.07 8.80 3.93
N ARG A 108 3.34 9.91 3.78
CA ARG A 108 3.69 11.00 2.85
C ARG A 108 5.07 11.58 3.15
N LYS A 109 5.40 11.78 4.43
CA LYS A 109 6.72 12.25 4.88
C LYS A 109 7.83 11.28 4.50
N MET A 110 7.66 10.00 4.83
CA MET A 110 8.62 8.93 4.52
C MET A 110 8.87 8.84 3.01
N PHE A 111 7.80 8.91 2.20
CA PHE A 111 7.93 8.83 0.75
C PHE A 111 8.69 10.03 0.17
N ARG A 112 8.36 11.24 0.63
CA ARG A 112 9.09 12.46 0.26
C ARG A 112 10.58 12.38 0.61
N GLU A 113 10.90 11.91 1.82
CA GLU A 113 12.28 11.73 2.27
C GLU A 113 13.03 10.67 1.44
N GLN A 114 12.36 9.58 1.06
CA GLN A 114 12.96 8.56 0.23
C GLN A 114 13.24 9.08 -1.19
N LEU A 115 12.29 9.78 -1.81
CA LEU A 115 12.50 10.38 -3.13
C LEU A 115 13.64 11.41 -3.13
N ALA A 116 13.74 12.24 -2.08
CA ALA A 116 14.82 13.20 -1.94
C ALA A 116 16.21 12.52 -1.87
N LYS A 117 16.34 11.40 -1.14
CA LYS A 117 17.59 10.61 -1.10
C LYS A 117 17.99 10.08 -2.47
N GLU A 118 17.00 9.80 -3.31
CA GLU A 118 17.18 9.24 -4.65
C GLU A 118 17.29 10.32 -5.74
N GLY A 119 17.14 11.60 -5.34
CA GLY A 119 17.10 12.73 -6.25
C GLY A 119 15.93 12.65 -7.23
N ALA A 120 14.82 12.04 -6.84
CA ALA A 120 13.61 11.88 -7.63
C ALA A 120 12.56 12.93 -7.23
N ASP A 121 11.67 13.27 -8.17
CA ASP A 121 10.65 14.29 -7.96
C ASP A 121 9.50 13.78 -7.09
N PHE A 122 9.03 14.62 -6.18
CA PHE A 122 7.83 14.37 -5.39
C PHE A 122 6.61 14.98 -6.09
N ASN A 123 5.65 14.14 -6.50
CA ASN A 123 4.52 14.54 -7.34
C ASN A 123 3.14 14.20 -6.73
N MET A 124 3.07 13.81 -5.46
CA MET A 124 1.77 13.58 -4.83
C MET A 124 1.09 14.93 -4.56
N PRO A 125 -0.08 15.23 -5.16
CA PRO A 125 -0.79 16.50 -4.97
C PRO A 125 -1.22 16.70 -3.53
N ASP A 126 -1.37 17.96 -3.08
CA ASP A 126 -1.88 18.27 -1.74
C ASP A 126 -3.41 18.18 -1.69
N GLU A 127 -4.09 18.31 -2.83
CA GLU A 127 -5.55 18.34 -2.94
C GLU A 127 -6.20 17.02 -2.56
N VAL A 128 -5.51 15.88 -2.75
CA VAL A 128 -6.04 14.55 -2.42
C VAL A 128 -6.05 14.26 -0.91
N TYR A 129 -5.43 15.13 -0.10
CA TYR A 129 -5.37 15.02 1.35
C TYR A 129 -6.45 15.82 2.09
N ARG A 130 -7.41 16.39 1.34
CA ARG A 130 -8.48 17.23 1.88
C ARG A 130 -9.77 16.45 2.13
#